data_AF-A0A2D9C997-F1
#
_entry.id   AF-A0A2D9C997-F1
#
_cell.length_a   1.000
_cell.length_b   1.000
_cell.length_c   1.000
_cell.angle_alpha   90.00
_cell.angle_beta   90.00
_cell.angle_gamma   90.00
#
_symmetry.space_group_name_H-M   'P 1'
#
loop_
_entity.id
_entity.type
_entity.pdbx_description
1 polymer ?
#
loop_
_entity_poly.entity_id
_entity_poly.type
_entity_poly.pdbx_seq_one_letter_code
_entity_poly.pdbx_strand_id
1 'polypeptide(L)'
;MSYKHVLVAVVEKEETQDGPFNLPAFIANERKHGSDDYATFLEALAKKLPTCKFRKITPSGSAIHVYLPTDHFTLGRVGWGDWSVDGKPTNSIMVQSPRIRNDKYASDRTQHYMWTSINPKRALSNALGALRPHTPIAVAKHYAPTVASKVWNSDYEGQGKVSKVRGTMVRHDSLEQELRGIVASGYTFINAEFSDLVTSFLHEADEYALRQQKVDMMYVRAYMLGEQQVFDTVPIANMHKNYNFDVEESFLRYTEDTLPDDIRGKLSMLLMVDMKEYVDGVGMRVHDEVFYVTQ
;
A
#
# COMPACT_ATOMS: atom_id res chain seq x y z
N MET A 1 -3.32 -12.68 16.93
CA MET A 1 -2.98 -11.44 17.67
C MET A 1 -1.68 -11.68 18.39
N SER A 2 -0.70 -10.77 18.25
CA SER A 2 0.61 -10.88 18.88
C SER A 2 0.54 -10.49 20.37
N TYR A 3 1.60 -10.77 21.13
CA TYR A 3 1.73 -10.28 22.50
C TYR A 3 1.67 -8.74 22.52
N LYS A 4 0.80 -8.19 23.36
CA LYS A 4 0.64 -6.75 23.53
C LYS A 4 1.36 -6.32 24.81
N HIS A 5 2.38 -5.47 24.66
CA HIS A 5 2.99 -4.80 25.80
C HIS A 5 1.96 -3.86 26.44
N VAL A 6 1.83 -3.94 27.77
CA VAL A 6 0.94 -3.08 28.55
C VAL A 6 1.80 -2.21 29.47
N LEU A 7 1.58 -0.90 29.42
CA LEU A 7 2.30 0.08 30.23
C LEU A 7 1.90 -0.04 31.70
N VAL A 8 2.87 -0.03 32.61
CA VAL A 8 2.59 -0.02 34.06
C VAL A 8 1.77 1.20 34.45
N ALA A 9 2.08 2.37 33.88
CA ALA A 9 1.32 3.60 34.14
C ALA A 9 -0.17 3.49 33.76
N VAL A 10 -0.55 2.68 32.77
CA VAL A 10 -1.96 2.44 32.42
C VAL A 10 -2.59 1.53 33.46
N VAL A 11 -1.90 0.44 33.81
CA VAL A 11 -2.31 -0.54 34.83
C VAL A 11 -2.41 0.09 36.22
N GLU A 12 -1.67 1.16 36.53
CA GLU A 12 -1.80 1.89 37.80
C GLU A 12 -2.86 2.99 37.77
N LYS A 13 -3.13 3.62 36.61
CA LYS A 13 -4.11 4.71 36.48
C LYS A 13 -5.56 4.27 36.41
N GLU A 14 -5.83 3.06 35.93
CA GLU A 14 -7.21 2.57 35.91
C GLU A 14 -7.70 2.47 37.37
N GLU A 15 -8.58 3.35 37.83
CA GLU A 15 -9.31 3.08 39.08
C GLU A 15 -10.43 2.11 38.75
N THR A 16 -10.44 0.94 39.39
CA THR A 16 -11.64 0.10 39.37
C THR A 16 -12.67 0.71 40.30
N GLN A 17 -13.96 0.68 39.92
CA GLN A 17 -15.07 1.06 40.79
C GLN A 17 -15.04 0.32 42.15
N ASP A 18 -14.34 -0.82 42.22
CA ASP A 18 -14.21 -1.71 43.37
C ASP A 18 -12.98 -1.41 44.29
N GLY A 19 -12.25 -0.31 44.07
CA GLY A 19 -11.06 0.02 44.86
C GLY A 19 -9.81 -0.78 44.46
N PRO A 20 -8.73 -0.78 45.27
CA PRO A 20 -7.46 -1.42 44.92
C PRO A 20 -7.60 -2.94 44.81
N PHE A 21 -6.98 -3.54 43.79
CA PHE A 21 -7.02 -4.99 43.59
C PHE A 21 -6.49 -5.75 44.81
N ASN A 22 -7.35 -6.56 45.42
CA ASN A 22 -7.03 -7.38 46.58
C ASN A 22 -6.70 -8.81 46.15
N LEU A 23 -5.41 -9.11 46.04
CA LEU A 23 -4.92 -10.43 45.62
C LEU A 23 -5.37 -11.56 46.59
N PRO A 24 -5.29 -11.43 47.93
CA PRO A 24 -5.84 -12.44 48.84
C PRO A 24 -7.32 -12.77 48.60
N ALA A 25 -8.17 -11.76 48.41
CA ALA A 25 -9.59 -11.96 48.12
C ALA A 25 -9.80 -12.66 46.77
N PHE A 26 -9.00 -12.30 45.76
CA PHE A 26 -9.01 -12.96 44.46
C PHE A 26 -8.60 -14.45 44.57
N ILE A 27 -7.53 -14.77 45.30
CA ILE A 27 -7.08 -16.15 45.54
C ILE A 27 -8.15 -16.97 46.26
N ALA A 28 -8.82 -16.40 47.26
CA ALA A 28 -9.91 -17.07 47.96
C ALA A 28 -11.11 -17.36 47.02
N ASN A 29 -11.40 -16.43 46.11
CA ASN A 29 -12.44 -16.63 45.10
C ASN A 29 -12.08 -17.76 44.12
N GLU A 30 -10.84 -17.82 43.63
CA GLU A 30 -10.36 -18.91 42.77
C GLU A 30 -10.54 -20.28 43.44
N ARG A 31 -10.16 -20.42 44.72
CA ARG A 31 -10.43 -21.66 45.50
C ARG A 31 -11.92 -22.02 45.52
N LYS A 32 -12.78 -21.04 45.82
CA LYS A 32 -14.25 -21.25 45.87
C LYS A 32 -14.81 -21.75 44.53
N HIS A 33 -14.21 -21.37 43.42
CA HIS A 33 -14.64 -21.73 42.07
C HIS A 33 -13.89 -22.94 41.49
N GLY A 34 -13.15 -23.69 42.32
CA GLY A 34 -12.53 -24.96 41.93
C GLY A 34 -11.22 -24.84 41.17
N SER A 35 -10.52 -23.70 41.25
CA SER A 35 -9.18 -23.48 40.67
C SER A 35 -8.07 -23.50 41.73
N ASP A 36 -8.09 -24.51 42.60
CA ASP A 36 -7.15 -24.65 43.75
C ASP A 36 -5.67 -24.67 43.33
N ASP A 37 -5.36 -25.30 42.20
CA ASP A 37 -4.01 -25.34 41.63
C ASP A 37 -3.52 -23.93 41.25
N TYR A 38 -4.40 -23.12 40.67
CA TYR A 38 -4.08 -21.74 40.33
C TYR A 38 -3.95 -20.86 41.57
N ALA A 39 -4.85 -21.00 42.54
CA ALA A 39 -4.75 -20.32 43.84
C ALA A 39 -3.41 -20.63 44.54
N THR A 40 -3.02 -21.91 44.58
CA THR A 40 -1.73 -22.36 45.14
C THR A 40 -0.53 -21.75 44.40
N PHE A 41 -0.61 -21.69 43.07
CA PHE A 41 0.40 -21.04 42.25
C PHE A 41 0.51 -19.54 42.55
N LEU A 42 -0.62 -18.81 42.66
CA LEU A 42 -0.64 -17.38 42.93
C LEU A 42 -0.06 -17.04 44.31
N GLU A 43 -0.38 -17.81 45.35
CA GLU A 43 0.20 -17.63 46.69
C GLU A 43 1.73 -17.79 46.65
N ALA A 44 2.21 -18.83 45.98
CA ALA A 44 3.63 -19.09 45.85
C ALA A 44 4.35 -18.02 45.01
N LEU A 45 3.71 -17.55 43.94
CA LEU A 45 4.24 -16.50 43.07
C LEU A 45 4.35 -15.17 43.81
N ALA A 46 3.30 -14.75 44.53
CA ALA A 46 3.30 -13.53 45.33
C ALA A 46 4.37 -13.56 46.43
N LYS A 47 4.56 -14.72 47.07
CA LYS A 47 5.62 -14.92 48.06
C LYS A 47 7.03 -14.81 47.46
N LYS A 48 7.22 -15.27 46.22
CA LYS A 48 8.53 -15.25 45.54
C LYS A 48 8.83 -13.93 44.83
N LEU A 49 7.81 -13.12 44.53
CA LEU A 49 7.93 -11.82 43.89
C LEU A 49 7.29 -10.72 44.76
N PRO A 50 7.82 -10.46 45.98
CA PRO A 50 7.17 -9.57 46.95
C PRO A 50 7.12 -8.10 46.52
N THR A 51 7.98 -7.68 45.58
CA THR A 51 8.00 -6.32 45.03
C THR A 51 7.05 -6.14 43.86
N CYS A 52 6.50 -7.23 43.31
CA CYS A 52 5.54 -7.16 42.22
C CYS A 52 4.14 -6.90 42.74
N LYS A 53 3.38 -6.11 41.98
CA LYS A 53 1.94 -5.93 42.14
C LYS A 53 1.20 -6.79 41.11
N PHE A 54 -0.07 -7.00 41.40
CA PHE A 54 -0.98 -7.82 40.60
C PHE A 54 -2.22 -7.02 40.28
N ARG A 55 -2.84 -7.29 39.12
CA ARG A 55 -4.09 -6.62 38.73
C ARG A 55 -4.89 -7.45 37.75
N LYS A 56 -6.22 -7.48 37.89
CA LYS A 56 -7.11 -8.11 36.90
C LYS A 56 -6.97 -7.47 35.52
N ILE A 57 -7.00 -8.29 34.49
CA ILE A 57 -7.07 -7.83 33.10
C ILE A 57 -8.51 -7.48 32.73
N THR A 58 -9.46 -8.30 33.17
CA THR A 58 -10.89 -8.06 32.98
C THR A 58 -11.63 -8.30 34.30
N PRO A 59 -12.77 -7.64 34.55
CA PRO A 59 -13.52 -7.80 35.81
C PRO A 59 -13.90 -9.25 36.11
N SER A 60 -14.37 -9.98 35.10
CA SER A 60 -14.84 -11.37 35.19
C SER A 60 -13.77 -12.43 34.90
N GLY A 61 -12.57 -12.04 34.49
CA GLY A 61 -11.51 -12.98 34.09
C GLY A 61 -10.67 -13.47 35.27
N SER A 62 -10.11 -14.68 35.09
CA SER A 62 -9.10 -15.28 35.98
C SER A 62 -7.67 -14.76 35.69
N ALA A 63 -7.49 -14.06 34.57
CA ALA A 63 -6.20 -13.57 34.13
C ALA A 63 -5.84 -12.24 34.80
N ILE A 64 -4.61 -12.15 35.30
CA ILE A 64 -4.06 -10.98 35.97
C ILE A 64 -2.72 -10.57 35.35
N HIS A 65 -2.47 -9.27 35.30
CA HIS A 65 -1.16 -8.70 35.07
C HIS A 65 -0.26 -8.88 36.31
N VAL A 66 1.01 -9.20 36.05
CA VAL A 66 2.08 -9.16 37.06
C VAL A 66 3.05 -8.07 36.65
N TYR A 67 3.31 -7.12 37.53
CA TYR A 67 4.10 -5.94 37.19
C TYR A 67 4.94 -5.43 38.36
N LEU A 68 6.07 -4.83 38.03
CA LEU A 68 6.88 -4.08 38.98
C LEU A 68 6.57 -2.58 38.76
N PRO A 69 6.18 -1.81 39.80
CA PRO A 69 5.79 -0.40 39.64
C PRO A 69 6.86 0.48 38.98
N THR A 70 8.12 0.15 39.19
CA THR A 70 9.26 0.89 38.63
C THR A 70 9.62 0.50 37.20
N ASP A 71 8.98 -0.52 36.62
CA ASP A 71 9.24 -0.96 35.26
C ASP A 71 8.30 -0.27 34.25
N HIS A 72 8.70 -0.21 32.99
CA HIS A 72 7.96 0.51 31.95
C HIS A 72 6.73 -0.27 31.48
N PHE A 73 6.88 -1.59 31.33
CA PHE A 73 5.82 -2.51 30.93
C PHE A 73 5.56 -3.57 32.00
N THR A 74 4.36 -4.14 32.01
CA THR A 74 4.06 -5.33 32.82
C THR A 74 5.04 -6.46 32.50
N LEU A 75 5.41 -7.27 33.50
CA LEU A 75 6.34 -8.40 33.31
C LEU A 75 5.70 -9.51 32.48
N GLY A 76 4.37 -9.61 32.56
CA GLY A 76 3.57 -10.59 31.87
C GLY A 76 2.16 -10.68 32.46
N ARG A 77 1.48 -11.76 32.11
CA ARG A 77 0.20 -12.14 32.71
C ARG A 77 0.18 -13.60 33.10
N VAL A 78 -0.61 -13.90 34.11
CA VAL A 78 -0.92 -15.27 34.53
C VAL A 78 -2.42 -15.47 34.56
N GLY A 79 -2.91 -16.69 34.35
CA GLY A 79 -4.34 -16.95 34.29
C GLY A 79 -4.69 -18.42 34.43
N TRP A 80 -5.98 -18.71 34.61
CA TRP A 80 -6.52 -20.06 34.69
C TRP A 80 -7.64 -20.27 33.69
N GLY A 81 -7.60 -21.39 32.98
CA GLY A 81 -8.65 -21.75 32.02
C GLY A 81 -8.13 -22.66 30.92
N ASP A 82 -8.95 -22.86 29.91
CA ASP A 82 -8.54 -23.60 28.71
C ASP A 82 -7.82 -22.66 27.74
N TRP A 83 -6.58 -23.02 27.43
CA TRP A 83 -5.70 -22.28 26.52
C TRP A 83 -5.29 -23.13 25.32
N SER A 84 -5.96 -24.27 25.12
CA SER A 84 -5.73 -25.20 24.02
C SER A 84 -6.20 -24.59 22.70
N VAL A 85 -5.48 -24.86 21.61
CA VAL A 85 -5.87 -24.39 20.26
C VAL A 85 -6.60 -25.51 19.50
N ASP A 86 -6.13 -26.75 19.59
CA ASP A 86 -6.64 -27.88 18.78
C ASP A 86 -6.77 -29.19 19.59
N GLY A 87 -6.88 -29.10 20.93
CA GLY A 87 -6.80 -30.24 21.85
C GLY A 87 -8.05 -30.45 22.71
N LYS A 88 -8.05 -31.52 23.51
CA LYS A 88 -9.08 -31.71 24.56
C LYS A 88 -9.01 -30.54 25.54
N PRO A 89 -10.12 -29.82 25.76
CA PRO A 89 -10.13 -28.65 26.63
C PRO A 89 -9.65 -29.06 28.01
N THR A 90 -8.57 -28.43 28.48
CA THR A 90 -7.95 -28.76 29.76
C THR A 90 -7.59 -27.46 30.46
N ASN A 91 -8.27 -27.20 31.57
CA ASN A 91 -7.95 -26.05 32.40
C ASN A 91 -6.51 -26.16 32.91
N SER A 92 -5.75 -25.10 32.68
CA SER A 92 -4.34 -25.03 33.03
C SER A 92 -3.94 -23.62 33.46
N ILE A 93 -2.84 -23.56 34.22
CA ILE A 93 -2.21 -22.31 34.58
C ILE A 93 -1.45 -21.81 33.36
N MET A 94 -1.81 -20.61 32.92
CA MET A 94 -1.13 -19.89 31.85
C MET A 94 -0.15 -18.89 32.42
N VAL A 95 1.04 -18.85 31.82
CA VAL A 95 2.04 -17.80 32.01
C VAL A 95 2.36 -17.23 30.64
N GLN A 96 2.19 -15.92 30.48
CA GLN A 96 2.54 -15.23 29.25
C GLN A 96 3.50 -14.08 29.52
N SER A 97 4.57 -13.99 28.73
CA SER A 97 5.60 -12.97 28.85
C SER A 97 6.36 -12.86 27.52
N PRO A 98 6.86 -11.68 27.12
CA PRO A 98 7.62 -11.55 25.87
C PRO A 98 8.98 -12.26 25.92
N ARG A 99 9.39 -12.75 27.09
CA ARG A 99 10.56 -13.63 27.26
C ARG A 99 10.31 -15.09 26.90
N ILE A 100 9.04 -15.50 26.85
CA ILE A 100 8.69 -16.86 26.48
C ILE A 100 8.75 -16.94 24.95
N ARG A 101 9.41 -17.97 24.43
CA ARG A 101 9.39 -18.33 23.02
C ARG A 101 8.95 -19.78 22.89
N ASN A 102 7.76 -19.95 22.35
CA ASN A 102 7.17 -21.24 22.03
C ASN A 102 7.18 -21.37 20.51
N ASP A 103 8.28 -21.91 19.99
CA ASP A 103 8.55 -22.01 18.56
C ASP A 103 7.63 -23.01 17.82
N LYS A 104 6.69 -23.65 18.54
CA LYS A 104 5.56 -24.37 17.94
C LYS A 104 4.55 -23.44 17.27
N TYR A 105 4.50 -22.18 17.68
CA TYR A 105 3.59 -21.18 17.13
C TYR A 105 4.38 -20.05 16.47
N ALA A 106 3.81 -19.47 15.41
CA ALA A 106 4.36 -18.29 14.77
C ALA A 106 4.39 -17.09 15.73
N SER A 107 5.38 -16.22 15.55
CA SER A 107 5.69 -15.09 16.46
C SER A 107 4.61 -14.00 16.52
N ASP A 108 3.62 -14.05 15.62
CA ASP A 108 2.44 -13.20 15.57
C ASP A 108 1.24 -13.77 16.36
N ARG A 109 1.39 -14.96 16.95
CA ARG A 109 0.40 -15.64 17.80
C ARG A 109 0.67 -15.40 19.27
N THR A 110 -0.38 -15.11 20.04
CA THR A 110 -0.38 -15.00 21.50
C THR A 110 0.33 -16.18 22.18
N GLN A 111 0.13 -17.40 21.65
CA GLN A 111 0.67 -18.66 22.17
C GLN A 111 2.20 -18.77 22.02
N HIS A 112 2.80 -18.04 21.08
CA HIS A 112 4.26 -17.97 20.96
C HIS A 112 4.91 -17.44 22.23
N TYR A 113 4.24 -16.52 22.93
CA TYR A 113 4.73 -15.91 24.16
C TYR A 113 4.13 -16.55 25.42
N MET A 114 3.57 -17.75 25.31
CA MET A 114 2.78 -18.39 26.36
C MET A 114 3.27 -19.80 26.66
N TRP A 115 3.36 -20.11 27.95
CA TRP A 115 3.46 -21.47 28.46
C TRP A 115 2.24 -21.81 29.31
N THR A 116 1.82 -23.07 29.28
CA THR A 116 0.72 -23.59 30.07
C THR A 116 1.18 -24.79 30.89
N SER A 117 0.59 -24.99 32.08
CA SER A 117 0.85 -26.16 32.90
C SER A 117 -0.32 -26.46 33.83
N ILE A 118 -0.66 -27.74 33.96
CA ILE A 118 -1.59 -28.22 34.99
C ILE A 118 -0.91 -28.37 36.36
N ASN A 119 0.43 -28.29 36.43
CA ASN A 119 1.17 -28.47 37.68
C ASN A 119 1.61 -27.09 38.25
N PRO A 120 1.12 -26.69 39.43
CA PRO A 120 1.45 -25.40 40.04
C PRO A 120 2.94 -25.16 40.25
N LYS A 121 3.69 -26.19 40.67
CA LYS A 121 5.14 -26.07 40.91
C LYS A 121 5.91 -25.82 39.62
N ARG A 122 5.52 -26.50 38.54
CA ARG A 122 6.11 -26.29 37.21
C ARG A 122 5.75 -24.92 36.68
N ALA A 123 4.48 -24.52 36.77
CA ALA A 123 4.02 -23.19 36.39
C ALA A 123 4.82 -22.09 37.12
N LEU A 124 5.05 -22.26 38.43
CA LEU A 124 5.84 -21.33 39.25
C LEU A 124 7.28 -21.20 38.74
N SER A 125 7.96 -22.32 38.50
CA SER A 125 9.33 -22.30 37.96
C SER A 125 9.41 -21.53 36.64
N ASN A 126 8.43 -21.74 35.77
CA ASN A 126 8.36 -21.08 34.47
C ASN A 126 8.08 -19.58 34.61
N ALA A 127 7.17 -19.22 35.51
CA ALA A 127 6.83 -17.83 35.83
C ALA A 127 8.06 -17.06 36.34
N LEU A 128 8.82 -17.62 37.28
CA LEU A 128 10.02 -16.97 37.82
C LEU A 128 11.14 -16.82 36.79
N GLY A 129 11.20 -17.71 35.80
CA GLY A 129 12.12 -17.58 34.65
C GLY A 129 11.73 -16.42 33.73
N ALA A 130 10.44 -16.27 33.45
CA ALA A 130 9.92 -15.37 32.42
C ALA A 130 9.57 -13.95 32.93
N LEU A 131 8.93 -13.86 34.10
CA LEU A 131 8.42 -12.62 34.69
C LEU A 131 9.56 -11.85 35.37
N ARG A 132 10.39 -11.19 34.56
CA ARG A 132 11.48 -10.31 35.03
C ARG A 132 11.36 -8.92 34.43
N PRO A 133 12.00 -7.89 35.01
CA PRO A 133 11.96 -6.54 34.47
C PRO A 133 12.43 -6.46 33.01
N HIS A 134 11.85 -5.59 32.19
CA HIS A 134 12.29 -5.42 30.81
C HIS A 134 13.70 -4.86 30.72
N THR A 135 14.49 -5.35 29.76
CA THR A 135 15.81 -4.75 29.51
C THR A 135 15.64 -3.46 28.72
N PRO A 136 16.56 -2.47 28.85
CA PRO A 136 16.53 -1.26 28.04
C PRO A 136 16.49 -1.58 26.53
N ILE A 137 17.16 -2.65 26.10
CA ILE A 137 17.15 -3.13 24.71
C ILE A 137 15.75 -3.55 24.28
N ALA A 138 14.99 -4.27 25.13
CA ALA A 138 13.64 -4.70 24.81
C ALA A 138 12.69 -3.49 24.68
N VAL A 139 12.81 -2.51 25.57
CA VAL A 139 12.02 -1.27 25.52
C VAL A 139 12.37 -0.46 24.26
N ALA A 140 13.66 -0.31 23.94
CA ALA A 140 14.11 0.37 22.73
C ALA A 140 13.56 -0.30 21.47
N LYS A 141 13.66 -1.64 21.38
CA LYS A 141 13.12 -2.41 20.24
C LYS A 141 11.61 -2.27 20.07
N HIS A 142 10.87 -2.09 21.16
CA HIS A 142 9.43 -1.87 21.10
C HIS A 142 9.09 -0.53 20.43
N TYR A 143 9.80 0.55 20.76
CA TYR A 143 9.51 1.89 20.23
C TYR A 143 10.21 2.21 18.91
N ALA A 144 11.34 1.55 18.61
CA ALA A 144 12.15 1.83 17.43
C ALA A 144 11.36 1.81 16.11
N PRO A 145 10.46 0.85 15.81
CA PRO A 145 9.71 0.86 14.57
C PRO A 145 8.83 2.10 14.40
N THR A 146 8.15 2.53 15.47
CA THR A 146 7.30 3.73 15.45
C THR A 146 8.12 4.99 15.22
N VAL A 147 9.28 5.09 15.88
CA VAL A 147 10.19 6.23 15.69
C VAL A 147 10.78 6.23 14.27
N ALA A 148 11.27 5.07 13.80
CA ALA A 148 11.82 4.91 12.46
C ALA A 148 10.80 5.28 11.37
N SER A 149 9.54 4.87 11.52
CA SER A 149 8.46 5.25 10.62
C SER A 149 8.25 6.77 10.56
N LYS A 150 8.29 7.46 11.70
CA LYS A 150 8.16 8.93 11.73
C LYS A 150 9.35 9.63 11.10
N VAL A 151 10.57 9.16 11.35
CA VAL A 151 11.79 9.68 10.71
C VAL A 151 11.70 9.50 9.20
N TRP A 152 11.37 8.30 8.74
CA TRP A 152 11.23 7.99 7.32
C TRP A 152 10.17 8.86 6.63
N ASN A 153 9.01 9.06 7.25
CA ASN A 153 7.96 9.93 6.71
C ASN A 153 8.44 11.39 6.58
N SER A 154 9.19 11.90 7.57
CA SER A 154 9.75 13.25 7.52
C SER A 154 10.72 13.43 6.33
N ASP A 155 11.60 12.45 6.12
CA ASP A 155 12.54 12.48 5.00
C ASP A 155 11.80 12.36 3.65
N TYR A 156 10.81 11.47 3.59
CA TYR A 156 9.99 11.27 2.40
C TYR A 156 9.18 12.51 2.03
N GLU A 157 8.61 13.22 3.01
CA GLU A 157 7.92 14.49 2.77
C GLU A 157 8.86 15.55 2.19
N GLY A 158 10.10 15.62 2.67
CA GLY A 158 11.12 16.51 2.13
C GLY A 158 11.44 16.18 0.66
N GLN A 159 11.72 14.91 0.38
CA GLN A 159 12.00 14.45 -0.99
C GLN A 159 10.81 14.63 -1.92
N GLY A 160 9.59 14.37 -1.43
CA GLY A 160 8.35 14.52 -2.18
C GLY A 160 8.12 15.96 -2.62
N LYS A 161 8.40 16.94 -1.75
CA LYS A 161 8.30 18.37 -2.09
C LYS A 161 9.28 18.76 -3.20
N VAL A 162 10.54 18.34 -3.10
CA VAL A 162 11.56 18.62 -4.13
C VAL A 162 11.20 17.95 -5.45
N SER A 163 10.83 16.66 -5.42
CA SER A 163 10.45 15.90 -6.61
C SER A 163 9.24 16.54 -7.32
N LYS A 164 8.24 16.99 -6.55
CA LYS A 164 7.07 17.69 -7.09
C LYS A 164 7.46 18.97 -7.81
N VAL A 165 8.24 19.85 -7.16
CA VAL A 165 8.67 21.13 -7.78
C VAL A 165 9.53 20.87 -9.01
N ARG A 166 10.47 19.92 -8.94
CA ARG A 166 11.30 19.54 -10.08
C ARG A 166 10.46 19.04 -11.25
N GLY A 167 9.47 18.18 -10.99
CA GLY A 167 8.55 17.68 -12.01
C GLY A 167 7.71 18.78 -12.65
N THR A 168 7.22 19.74 -11.86
CA THR A 168 6.50 20.92 -12.36
C THR A 168 7.40 21.79 -13.23
N MET A 169 8.64 22.05 -12.79
CA MET A 169 9.60 22.86 -13.55
C MET A 169 9.94 22.23 -14.90
N VAL A 170 10.19 20.92 -14.95
CA VAL A 170 10.56 20.20 -16.19
C VAL A 170 9.39 20.14 -17.19
N ARG A 171 8.15 20.28 -16.72
CA ARG A 171 6.93 20.26 -17.57
C ARG A 171 6.34 21.64 -17.80
N HIS A 172 7.03 22.69 -17.38
CA HIS A 172 6.52 24.04 -17.51
C HIS A 172 6.57 24.49 -18.98
N ASP A 173 5.50 25.06 -19.51
CA ASP A 173 5.37 25.44 -20.92
C ASP A 173 6.48 26.42 -21.36
N SER A 174 6.94 27.27 -20.45
CA SER A 174 8.04 28.22 -20.72
C SER A 174 9.44 27.61 -20.71
N LEU A 175 9.61 26.34 -20.30
CA LEU A 175 10.94 25.74 -20.16
C LEU A 175 11.71 25.75 -21.49
N GLU A 176 11.05 25.39 -22.59
CA GLU A 176 11.68 25.40 -23.91
C GLU A 176 12.15 26.80 -24.29
N GLN A 177 11.29 27.81 -24.12
CA GLN A 177 11.62 29.21 -24.43
C GLN A 177 12.81 29.71 -23.60
N GLU A 178 12.86 29.39 -22.31
CA GLU A 178 13.98 29.74 -21.43
C GLU A 178 15.28 29.05 -21.88
N LEU A 179 15.23 27.75 -22.22
CA LEU A 179 16.41 27.03 -22.73
C LEU A 179 16.92 27.60 -24.04
N ARG A 180 16.02 27.98 -24.97
CA ARG A 180 16.39 28.70 -26.20
C ARG A 180 17.09 30.02 -25.89
N GLY A 181 16.54 30.80 -24.95
CA GLY A 181 17.13 32.07 -24.52
C GLY A 181 18.53 31.90 -23.92
N ILE A 182 18.74 30.88 -23.09
CA ILE A 182 20.04 30.56 -22.50
C ILE A 182 21.05 30.22 -23.58
N VAL A 183 20.71 29.33 -24.52
CA VAL A 183 21.60 28.97 -25.64
C VAL A 183 21.92 30.19 -26.50
N ALA A 184 20.91 31.00 -26.84
CA ALA A 184 21.07 32.21 -27.65
C ALA A 184 21.94 33.29 -26.98
N SER A 185 21.98 33.31 -25.64
CA SER A 185 22.86 34.22 -24.88
C SER A 185 24.35 33.85 -24.93
N GLY A 186 24.68 32.68 -25.49
CA GLY A 186 26.05 32.15 -25.50
C GLY A 186 26.47 31.51 -24.18
N TYR A 187 25.53 31.21 -23.27
CA TYR A 187 25.82 30.54 -22.02
C TYR A 187 26.41 29.14 -22.26
N THR A 188 27.49 28.83 -21.56
CA THR A 188 28.11 27.50 -21.60
C THR A 188 27.66 26.69 -20.38
N PHE A 189 26.93 25.59 -20.61
CA PHE A 189 26.52 24.70 -19.53
C PHE A 189 27.73 24.02 -18.89
N ILE A 190 27.71 23.91 -17.56
CA ILE A 190 28.80 23.29 -16.77
C ILE A 190 28.95 21.81 -17.13
N ASN A 191 27.84 21.13 -17.37
CA ASN A 191 27.81 19.72 -17.74
C ASN A 191 27.64 19.59 -19.26
N ALA A 192 28.64 19.00 -19.93
CA ALA A 192 28.64 18.81 -21.37
C ALA A 192 27.50 17.89 -21.85
N GLU A 193 27.23 16.79 -21.15
CA GLU A 193 26.12 15.88 -21.45
C GLU A 193 24.77 16.61 -21.37
N PHE A 194 24.60 17.49 -20.39
CA PHE A 194 23.38 18.31 -20.30
C PHE A 194 23.28 19.31 -21.46
N SER A 195 24.39 19.88 -21.91
CA SER A 195 24.44 20.75 -23.09
C SER A 195 23.98 20.02 -24.35
N ASP A 196 24.47 18.79 -24.55
CA ASP A 196 24.10 17.94 -25.68
C ASP A 196 22.60 17.61 -25.63
N LEU A 197 22.08 17.25 -24.45
CA LEU A 197 20.66 16.98 -24.25
C LEU A 197 19.77 18.18 -24.54
N VAL A 198 20.16 19.39 -24.11
CA VAL A 198 19.42 20.62 -24.43
C VAL A 198 19.41 20.86 -25.93
N THR A 199 20.54 20.66 -26.61
CA THR A 199 20.63 20.84 -28.06
C THR A 199 19.74 19.86 -28.81
N SER A 200 19.78 18.57 -28.45
CA SER A 200 18.92 17.54 -29.03
C SER A 200 17.44 17.82 -28.76
N PHE A 201 17.08 18.23 -27.54
CA PHE A 201 15.70 18.57 -27.18
C PHE A 201 15.17 19.71 -28.06
N LEU A 202 15.93 20.80 -28.22
CA LEU A 202 15.52 21.94 -29.03
C LEU A 202 15.40 21.58 -30.52
N HIS A 203 16.31 20.75 -31.04
CA HIS A 203 16.23 20.24 -32.42
C HIS A 203 14.95 19.43 -32.65
N GLU A 204 14.64 18.45 -31.79
CA GLU A 204 13.42 17.64 -31.91
C GLU A 204 12.15 18.48 -31.73
N ALA A 205 12.18 19.50 -30.87
CA ALA A 205 11.07 20.43 -30.72
C ALA A 205 10.81 21.24 -32.00
N ASP A 206 11.87 21.71 -32.67
CA ASP A 206 11.77 22.37 -33.97
C ASP A 206 11.22 21.44 -35.06
N GLU A 207 11.75 20.21 -35.14
CA GLU A 207 11.25 19.16 -36.04
C GLU A 207 9.77 18.84 -35.78
N TYR A 208 9.37 18.73 -34.52
CA TYR A 208 7.98 18.47 -34.15
C TYR A 208 7.06 19.63 -34.51
N ALA A 209 7.48 20.87 -34.29
CA ALA A 209 6.74 22.06 -34.66
C ALA A 209 6.54 22.15 -36.18
N LEU A 210 7.56 21.77 -36.97
CA LEU A 210 7.46 21.69 -38.43
C LEU A 210 6.53 20.56 -38.90
N ARG A 211 6.44 19.46 -38.15
CA ARG A 211 5.56 18.30 -38.43
C ARG A 211 4.12 18.48 -37.96
N GLN A 212 3.76 19.54 -37.24
CA GLN A 212 2.36 19.87 -36.94
C GLN A 212 1.62 20.31 -38.22
N GLN A 213 1.43 19.36 -39.13
CA GLN A 213 0.47 19.48 -40.22
C GLN A 213 -0.91 19.16 -39.65
N LYS A 214 -1.91 19.95 -40.05
CA LYS A 214 -3.30 19.57 -39.83
C LYS A 214 -3.54 18.25 -40.56
N VAL A 215 -3.63 17.16 -39.81
CA VAL A 215 -4.04 15.87 -40.37
C VAL A 215 -5.56 15.86 -40.38
N ASP A 216 -6.13 16.18 -41.53
CA ASP A 216 -7.54 16.00 -41.82
C ASP A 216 -7.73 14.64 -42.51
N MET A 217 -8.85 13.97 -42.22
CA MET A 217 -9.16 12.66 -42.78
C MET A 217 -10.56 12.64 -43.39
N MET A 218 -10.83 11.61 -44.19
CA MET A 218 -12.13 11.29 -44.73
C MET A 218 -12.48 9.88 -44.28
N TYR A 219 -13.56 9.73 -43.51
CA TYR A 219 -14.18 8.43 -43.31
C TYR A 219 -14.77 7.95 -44.64
N VAL A 220 -14.60 6.67 -44.95
CA VAL A 220 -15.19 6.04 -46.12
C VAL A 220 -15.75 4.68 -45.72
N ARG A 221 -17.03 4.46 -46.00
CA ARG A 221 -17.67 3.15 -45.89
C ARG A 221 -18.05 2.60 -47.26
N ALA A 222 -17.42 1.50 -47.65
CA ALA A 222 -17.72 0.80 -48.90
C ALA A 222 -18.65 -0.39 -48.63
N TYR A 223 -19.84 -0.40 -49.25
CA TYR A 223 -20.79 -1.50 -49.09
C TYR A 223 -21.74 -1.63 -50.30
N MET A 224 -22.49 -2.74 -50.36
CA MET A 224 -23.48 -2.97 -51.42
C MET A 224 -24.87 -2.46 -51.00
N LEU A 225 -25.49 -1.63 -51.84
CA LEU A 225 -26.88 -1.22 -51.71
C LEU A 225 -27.69 -1.84 -52.86
N GLY A 226 -28.25 -3.03 -52.62
CA GLY A 226 -28.79 -3.87 -53.69
C GLY A 226 -27.64 -4.46 -54.53
N GLU A 227 -27.68 -4.24 -55.85
CA GLU A 227 -26.62 -4.68 -56.77
C GLU A 227 -25.55 -3.60 -57.04
N GLN A 228 -25.66 -2.42 -56.41
CA GLN A 228 -24.75 -1.30 -56.63
C GLN A 228 -23.77 -1.12 -55.47
N GLN A 229 -22.48 -1.04 -55.78
CA GLN A 229 -21.46 -0.64 -54.81
C GLN A 229 -21.54 0.87 -54.55
N VAL A 230 -21.62 1.23 -53.27
CA VAL A 230 -21.72 2.63 -52.82
C VAL A 230 -20.69 2.94 -51.74
N PHE A 231 -20.32 4.21 -51.66
CA PHE A 231 -19.33 4.73 -50.73
C PHE A 231 -19.91 5.91 -49.96
N ASP A 232 -20.13 5.76 -48.66
CA ASP A 232 -20.48 6.89 -47.80
C ASP A 232 -19.22 7.53 -47.24
N THR A 233 -19.11 8.84 -47.42
CA THR A 233 -17.93 9.61 -46.99
C THR A 233 -18.31 10.71 -46.02
N VAL A 234 -17.46 10.92 -45.01
CA VAL A 234 -17.63 11.97 -44.00
C VAL A 234 -16.28 12.64 -43.73
N PRO A 235 -16.13 13.96 -43.97
CA PRO A 235 -14.92 14.68 -43.60
C PRO A 235 -14.72 14.72 -42.09
N ILE A 236 -13.46 14.61 -41.66
CA ILE A 236 -13.05 14.70 -40.26
C ILE A 236 -11.84 15.60 -40.14
N ALA A 237 -12.01 16.78 -39.56
CA ALA A 237 -10.92 17.74 -39.37
C ALA A 237 -10.15 17.47 -38.07
N ASN A 238 -8.88 17.85 -38.04
CA ASN A 238 -8.02 17.81 -36.86
C ASN A 238 -7.83 16.41 -36.25
N MET A 239 -7.77 15.33 -37.04
CA MET A 239 -7.66 13.96 -36.53
C MET A 239 -6.40 13.73 -35.65
N HIS A 240 -5.34 14.51 -35.85
CA HIS A 240 -4.14 14.50 -34.99
C HIS A 240 -4.42 14.94 -33.54
N LYS A 241 -5.54 15.63 -33.27
CA LYS A 241 -5.97 16.04 -31.93
C LYS A 241 -6.76 14.91 -31.29
N ASN A 242 -6.08 14.12 -30.47
CA ASN A 242 -6.72 13.05 -29.70
C ASN A 242 -7.94 13.58 -28.92
N TYR A 243 -9.12 13.01 -29.17
CA TYR A 243 -10.43 13.38 -28.59
C TYR A 243 -11.04 14.75 -28.94
N ASN A 244 -10.36 15.60 -29.72
CA ASN A 244 -10.83 16.94 -30.11
C ASN A 244 -10.77 17.13 -31.64
N PHE A 245 -11.35 16.19 -32.37
CA PHE A 245 -11.51 16.22 -33.82
C PHE A 245 -12.96 16.53 -34.19
N ASP A 246 -13.16 17.14 -35.35
CA ASP A 246 -14.46 17.61 -35.81
C ASP A 246 -14.98 16.68 -36.91
N VAL A 247 -16.01 15.89 -36.60
CA VAL A 247 -16.69 15.02 -37.57
C VAL A 247 -17.84 15.81 -38.17
N GLU A 248 -17.92 15.91 -39.49
CA GLU A 248 -19.08 16.54 -40.13
C GLU A 248 -20.36 15.75 -39.88
N GLU A 249 -21.48 16.46 -39.64
CA GLU A 249 -22.79 15.84 -39.40
C GLU A 249 -23.47 15.36 -40.69
N SER A 250 -22.95 15.77 -41.86
CA SER A 250 -23.42 15.33 -43.18
C SER A 250 -22.47 14.32 -43.81
N PHE A 251 -23.03 13.45 -44.65
CA PHE A 251 -22.26 12.51 -45.47
C PHE A 251 -22.54 12.74 -46.96
N LEU A 252 -21.56 12.42 -47.79
CA LEU A 252 -21.70 12.36 -49.23
C LEU A 252 -21.65 10.89 -49.67
N ARG A 253 -22.63 10.48 -50.48
CA ARG A 253 -22.67 9.16 -51.08
C ARG A 253 -22.16 9.19 -52.52
N TYR A 254 -21.21 8.34 -52.80
CA TYR A 254 -20.70 8.09 -54.14
C TYR A 254 -21.06 6.67 -54.60
N THR A 255 -21.02 6.51 -55.91
CA THR A 255 -21.00 5.23 -56.62
C THR A 255 -19.57 4.99 -57.12
N GLU A 256 -19.29 3.79 -57.63
CA GLU A 256 -17.98 3.51 -58.24
C GLU A 256 -17.58 4.55 -59.32
N ASP A 257 -18.52 4.97 -60.15
CA ASP A 257 -18.30 5.95 -61.23
C ASP A 257 -18.07 7.37 -60.72
N THR A 258 -18.60 7.72 -59.56
CA THR A 258 -18.59 9.10 -59.03
C THR A 258 -17.60 9.31 -57.88
N LEU A 259 -16.99 8.23 -57.37
CA LEU A 259 -15.98 8.31 -56.32
C LEU A 259 -14.69 9.00 -56.84
N PRO A 260 -14.19 10.06 -56.16
CA PRO A 260 -12.95 10.73 -56.55
C PRO A 260 -11.75 9.76 -56.65
N ASP A 261 -10.91 9.97 -57.66
CA ASP A 261 -9.76 9.10 -57.95
C ASP A 261 -8.75 9.03 -56.79
N ASP A 262 -8.56 10.13 -56.05
CA ASP A 262 -7.68 10.16 -54.88
C ASP A 262 -8.16 9.18 -53.79
N ILE A 263 -9.46 9.22 -53.46
CA ILE A 263 -10.06 8.31 -52.49
C ILE A 263 -9.96 6.86 -53.01
N ARG A 264 -10.27 6.64 -54.29
CA ARG A 264 -10.20 5.31 -54.92
C ARG A 264 -8.79 4.72 -54.86
N GLY A 265 -7.77 5.53 -55.13
CA GLY A 265 -6.36 5.13 -55.05
C GLY A 265 -5.98 4.74 -53.63
N LYS A 266 -6.32 5.57 -52.63
CA LYS A 266 -6.03 5.31 -51.22
C LYS A 266 -6.76 4.06 -50.71
N LEU A 267 -8.04 3.86 -51.06
CA LEU A 267 -8.77 2.63 -50.73
C LEU A 267 -8.08 1.37 -51.29
N SER A 268 -7.63 1.44 -52.55
CA SER A 268 -6.96 0.31 -53.21
C SER A 268 -5.66 -0.06 -52.50
N MET A 269 -4.89 0.94 -52.05
CA MET A 269 -3.69 0.71 -51.24
C MET A 269 -4.03 0.09 -49.88
N LEU A 270 -5.05 0.61 -49.19
CA LEU A 270 -5.45 0.12 -47.87
C LEU A 270 -6.04 -1.30 -47.88
N LEU A 271 -6.51 -1.79 -49.02
CA LEU A 271 -6.91 -3.19 -49.20
C LEU A 271 -5.71 -4.14 -49.26
N MET A 272 -4.53 -3.65 -49.65
CA MET A 272 -3.28 -4.43 -49.71
C MET A 272 -2.49 -4.41 -48.39
N VAL A 273 -2.89 -3.55 -47.45
CA VAL A 273 -2.25 -3.38 -46.14
C VAL A 273 -3.07 -4.07 -45.06
N ASP A 274 -2.42 -4.53 -43.99
CA ASP A 274 -3.09 -5.19 -42.87
C ASP A 274 -4.09 -4.25 -42.18
N MET A 275 -5.18 -4.81 -41.66
CA MET A 275 -6.18 -4.02 -40.92
C MET A 275 -5.56 -3.41 -39.66
N LYS A 276 -5.98 -2.18 -39.35
CA LYS A 276 -5.53 -1.35 -38.21
C LYS A 276 -4.08 -0.87 -38.28
N GLU A 277 -3.45 -0.97 -39.45
CA GLU A 277 -2.17 -0.33 -39.71
C GLU A 277 -2.40 1.05 -40.35
N TYR A 278 -1.75 2.08 -39.79
CA TYR A 278 -1.79 3.44 -40.33
C TYR A 278 -0.62 3.66 -41.29
N VAL A 279 -0.94 4.09 -42.51
CA VAL A 279 0.02 4.42 -43.55
C VAL A 279 0.04 5.93 -43.73
N ASP A 280 1.19 6.54 -43.48
CA ASP A 280 1.35 7.98 -43.60
C ASP A 280 1.08 8.48 -45.03
N GLY A 281 0.36 9.59 -45.16
CA GLY A 281 -0.11 10.12 -46.45
C GLY A 281 -1.23 9.33 -47.14
N VAL A 282 -1.69 8.19 -46.57
CA VAL A 282 -2.75 7.35 -47.16
C VAL A 282 -3.94 7.15 -46.21
N GLY A 283 -3.71 6.70 -44.98
CA GLY A 283 -4.76 6.44 -44.00
C GLY A 283 -4.73 5.05 -43.37
N MET A 284 -5.89 4.51 -42.96
CA MET A 284 -6.03 3.24 -42.25
C MET A 284 -7.33 2.52 -42.62
N ARG A 285 -7.25 1.19 -42.80
CA ARG A 285 -8.42 0.30 -42.88
C ARG A 285 -8.74 -0.23 -41.48
N VAL A 286 -9.93 0.05 -40.97
CA VAL A 286 -10.32 -0.31 -39.59
C VAL A 286 -11.21 -1.55 -39.55
N HIS A 287 -11.96 -1.77 -40.62
CA HIS A 287 -12.82 -2.94 -40.85
C HIS A 287 -12.88 -3.22 -42.36
N ASP A 288 -13.41 -4.37 -42.76
CA ASP A 288 -13.57 -4.76 -44.17
C ASP A 288 -14.29 -3.71 -45.03
N GLU A 289 -15.26 -3.00 -44.45
CA GLU A 289 -16.05 -1.97 -45.14
C GLU A 289 -15.63 -0.54 -44.75
N VAL A 290 -14.76 -0.36 -43.75
CA VAL A 290 -14.55 0.94 -43.10
C VAL A 290 -13.09 1.39 -43.19
N PHE A 291 -12.90 2.56 -43.78
CA PHE A 291 -11.62 3.17 -44.07
C PHE A 291 -11.60 4.61 -43.56
N TYR A 292 -10.42 5.08 -43.22
CA TYR A 292 -10.13 6.48 -42.96
C TYR A 292 -8.97 6.84 -43.88
N VAL A 293 -9.16 7.78 -44.80
CA VAL A 293 -8.11 8.21 -45.74
C VAL A 293 -7.65 9.62 -45.40
N THR A 294 -6.38 9.94 -45.58
CA THR A 294 -5.85 11.30 -45.37
C THR A 294 -6.38 12.24 -46.46
N GLN A 295 -6.57 13.53 -46.14
CA GLN A 295 -6.89 14.59 -47.11
C GLN A 295 -5.66 15.39 -47.52
#